data_AF-A0A1F1LB32-F1
#
_entry.id   AF-A0A1F1LB32-F1
#
_cell.length_a   1.000
_cell.length_b   1.000
_cell.length_c   1.000
_cell.angle_alpha   90.00
_cell.angle_beta   90.00
_cell.angle_gamma   90.00
#
_symmetry.space_group_name_H-M   'P 1'
#
loop_
_entity.id
_entity.type
_entity.pdbx_description
1 polymer ?
#
loop_
_entity_poly.entity_id
_entity_poly.type
_entity_poly.pdbx_seq_one_letter_code
_entity_poly.pdbx_strand_id
1 'polypeptide(L)'
;MGKLGRVDHEKQVIKLMIEIYCRKKHKGNNKLCDDCQELLDYAHFRLSHCRFGDDKTTCGKCKIHCYKKDMREKVKDVMRFSGPRLILYKPIELIKHMLY
;
A
#
# COMPACT_ATOMS: atom_id res chain seq x y z
N MET A 1 7.24 -22.45 -7.97
CA MET A 1 7.14 -21.09 -7.36
C MET A 1 5.70 -20.91 -6.89
N GLY A 2 5.48 -20.96 -5.58
CA GLY A 2 4.12 -20.88 -5.01
C GLY A 2 3.47 -19.54 -5.37
N LYS A 3 2.16 -19.56 -5.65
CA LYS A 3 1.37 -18.33 -5.84
C LYS A 3 1.63 -17.40 -4.65
N LEU A 4 2.10 -16.18 -4.91
CA LEU A 4 2.17 -15.17 -3.85
C LEU A 4 0.77 -14.96 -3.29
N GLY A 5 0.66 -14.98 -1.96
CA GLY A 5 -0.58 -14.70 -1.25
C GLY A 5 -1.07 -13.28 -1.53
N ARG A 6 -2.36 -13.02 -1.32
CA ARG A 6 -2.96 -11.69 -1.44
C ARG A 6 -2.22 -10.67 -0.56
N VAL A 7 -1.81 -11.06 0.65
CA VAL A 7 -1.05 -10.20 1.57
C VAL A 7 0.28 -9.76 0.96
N ASP A 8 1.03 -10.69 0.37
CA ASP A 8 2.32 -10.37 -0.25
C ASP A 8 2.14 -9.49 -1.48
N HIS A 9 1.06 -9.74 -2.24
CA HIS A 9 0.70 -8.87 -3.34
C HIS A 9 0.44 -7.42 -2.87
N GLU A 10 -0.34 -7.24 -1.80
CA GLU A 10 -0.60 -5.92 -1.24
C GLU A 10 0.66 -5.24 -0.68
N LYS A 11 1.61 -5.99 -0.11
CA LYS A 11 2.91 -5.46 0.33
C LYS A 11 3.72 -4.89 -0.84
N GLN A 12 3.70 -5.55 -2.00
CA GLN A 12 4.36 -5.05 -3.21
C GLN A 12 3.68 -3.81 -3.75
N VAL A 13 2.34 -3.78 -3.77
CA VAL A 13 1.57 -2.62 -4.24
C VAL A 13 1.84 -1.39 -3.37
N ILE A 14 1.72 -1.50 -2.04
CA ILE A 14 1.93 -0.34 -1.17
C ILE A 14 3.38 0.17 -1.23
N LYS A 15 4.36 -0.73 -1.40
CA LYS A 15 5.76 -0.37 -1.61
C LYS A 15 5.91 0.51 -2.86
N LEU A 16 5.39 0.07 -4.00
CA LEU A 16 5.45 0.83 -5.25
C LEU A 16 4.77 2.20 -5.11
N MET A 17 3.62 2.26 -4.41
CA MET A 17 2.90 3.50 -4.17
C MET A 17 3.72 4.49 -3.33
N ILE A 18 4.38 4.00 -2.28
CA ILE A 18 5.25 4.81 -1.40
C ILE A 18 6.49 5.29 -2.17
N GLU A 19 7.10 4.44 -2.99
CA GLU A 19 8.24 4.83 -3.84
C GLU A 19 7.88 5.95 -4.82
N ILE A 20 6.73 5.84 -5.50
CA ILE A 20 6.23 6.89 -6.39
C ILE A 20 5.98 8.19 -5.62
N TYR A 21 5.36 8.10 -4.45
CA TYR A 21 5.06 9.25 -3.60
C TYR A 21 6.34 9.95 -3.15
N CYS A 22 7.30 9.20 -2.61
CA CYS A 22 8.57 9.71 -2.13
C CYS A 22 9.36 10.40 -3.25
N ARG A 23 9.49 9.73 -4.41
CA ARG A 23 10.24 10.28 -5.55
C ARG A 23 9.62 11.56 -6.10
N LYS A 24 8.29 11.62 -6.22
CA LYS A 24 7.62 12.75 -6.85
C LYS A 24 7.35 13.91 -5.89
N LYS A 25 7.02 13.62 -4.63
CA LYS A 25 6.63 14.66 -3.65
C LYS A 25 7.80 15.14 -2.80
N HIS A 26 8.66 14.24 -2.34
CA HIS A 26 9.80 14.59 -1.49
C HIS A 26 11.11 14.73 -2.28
N LYS A 27 11.07 14.54 -3.62
CA LYS A 27 12.26 14.50 -4.49
C LYS A 27 13.31 13.50 -3.99
N GLY A 28 12.86 12.43 -3.33
CA GLY A 28 13.74 11.34 -2.92
C GLY A 28 14.38 10.70 -4.15
N ASN A 29 15.70 10.51 -4.10
CA ASN A 29 16.47 9.88 -5.18
C ASN A 29 16.24 8.36 -5.20
N ASN A 30 17.28 7.55 -5.43
CA ASN A 30 17.22 6.08 -5.49
C ASN A 30 16.82 5.39 -4.17
N LYS A 31 16.59 6.14 -3.08
CA LYS A 31 16.21 5.62 -1.75
C LYS A 31 14.98 6.36 -1.23
N LEU A 32 14.17 5.65 -0.43
CA LEU A 32 13.08 6.27 0.34
C LEU A 32 13.68 7.21 1.39
N CYS A 33 13.00 8.33 1.66
CA CYS A 33 13.30 9.15 2.83
C CYS A 33 12.82 8.44 4.10
N ASP A 34 13.33 8.86 5.26
CA ASP A 34 13.04 8.22 6.56
C ASP A 34 11.54 8.11 6.83
N ASP A 35 10.76 9.17 6.57
CA ASP A 35 9.30 9.15 6.73
C ASP A 35 8.59 8.10 5.86
N CYS A 36 9.06 7.93 4.62
CA CYS A 36 8.47 6.97 3.68
C CYS A 36 8.92 5.54 4.00
N GLN A 37 10.15 5.38 4.50
CA GLN A 37 10.67 4.10 4.96
C GLN A 37 9.90 3.64 6.21
N GLU A 38 9.70 4.52 7.20
CA GLU A 38 8.89 4.23 8.39
C GLU A 38 7.46 3.83 8.01
N LEU A 39 6.84 4.54 7.07
CA LEU A 39 5.49 4.22 6.58
C LEU A 39 5.44 2.85 5.90
N LEU A 40 6.47 2.52 5.12
CA LEU A 40 6.58 1.23 4.43
C LEU A 40 6.72 0.08 5.42
N ASP A 41 7.63 0.22 6.39
CA ASP A 41 7.90 -0.80 7.40
C ASP A 41 6.66 -1.02 8.29
N TYR A 42 6.00 0.07 8.68
CA TYR A 42 4.72 0.00 9.40
C TYR A 42 3.66 -0.75 8.58
N ALA A 43 3.50 -0.41 7.31
CA ALA A 43 2.52 -1.05 6.45
C ALA A 43 2.79 -2.55 6.28
N HIS A 44 4.05 -2.93 6.05
CA HIS A 44 4.49 -4.32 5.94
C HIS A 44 4.25 -5.08 7.24
N PHE A 45 4.58 -4.48 8.38
CA PHE A 45 4.33 -5.07 9.69
C PHE A 45 2.83 -5.36 9.90
N ARG A 46 1.94 -4.41 9.60
CA ARG A 46 0.48 -4.61 9.73
C ARG A 46 -0.06 -5.65 8.74
N LEU A 47 0.48 -5.71 7.54
CA LEU A 47 0.09 -6.70 6.52
C LEU A 47 0.53 -8.11 6.92
N SER A 48 1.76 -8.28 7.41
CA SER A 48 2.27 -9.58 7.90
C SER A 48 1.49 -10.11 9.10
N HIS A 49 0.93 -9.23 9.93
CA HIS A 49 0.10 -9.59 11.09
C HIS A 49 -1.40 -9.41 10.82
N CYS A 50 -1.82 -9.44 9.55
CA CYS A 50 -3.22 -9.31 9.22
C CYS A 50 -3.98 -10.55 9.70
N ARG A 51 -4.94 -10.34 10.63
CA ARG A 51 -5.82 -11.41 11.14
C ARG A 51 -6.67 -12.11 10.08
N PHE A 52 -6.84 -11.48 8.92
CA PHE A 52 -7.61 -12.03 7.81
C PHE A 52 -6.72 -12.70 6.75
N GLY A 53 -5.38 -12.57 6.88
CA GLY A 53 -4.43 -13.17 5.95
C GLY A 53 -4.80 -12.88 4.49
N ASP A 54 -4.78 -13.93 3.68
CA ASP A 54 -5.10 -13.84 2.25
C ASP A 54 -6.59 -13.70 1.94
N ASP A 55 -7.48 -13.99 2.90
CA ASP A 55 -8.93 -13.81 2.79
C ASP A 55 -9.36 -12.36 3.03
N LYS A 56 -8.40 -11.45 3.27
CA LYS A 56 -8.69 -10.05 3.52
C LYS A 56 -9.37 -9.36 2.32
N THR A 57 -10.22 -8.40 2.62
CA THR A 57 -10.68 -7.39 1.66
C THR A 57 -9.73 -6.19 1.65
N THR A 58 -10.11 -5.11 0.96
CA THR A 58 -9.31 -3.87 0.93
C THR A 58 -9.28 -3.23 2.33
N CYS A 59 -8.15 -2.59 2.70
CA CYS A 59 -8.00 -1.96 4.02
C CYS A 59 -9.08 -0.90 4.33
N GLY A 60 -9.61 -0.23 3.30
CA GLY A 60 -10.69 0.74 3.44
C GLY A 60 -12.05 0.13 3.78
N LYS A 61 -12.33 -1.09 3.29
CA LYS A 61 -13.56 -1.85 3.58
C LYS A 61 -13.38 -2.88 4.69
N CYS A 62 -12.22 -2.91 5.34
CA CYS A 62 -11.92 -3.91 6.34
C CYS A 62 -12.74 -3.66 7.61
N LYS A 63 -13.35 -4.73 8.16
CA LYS A 63 -14.12 -4.65 9.41
C LYS A 63 -13.30 -4.17 10.60
N ILE A 64 -11.97 -4.37 10.56
CA ILE A 64 -11.07 -3.99 11.64
C ILE A 64 -10.04 -2.99 11.15
N HIS A 65 -10.10 -1.83 11.77
CA HIS A 65 -9.31 -0.67 11.48
C HIS A 65 -7.99 -0.70 12.24
N CYS A 66 -7.05 -1.50 11.72
CA CYS A 66 -5.81 -1.83 12.41
C CYS A 66 -4.73 -0.73 12.32
N TYR A 67 -4.83 0.22 11.40
CA TYR A 67 -3.85 1.31 11.29
C TYR A 67 -4.11 2.37 12.36
N LYS A 68 -3.03 2.87 12.99
CA LYS A 68 -3.07 4.09 13.81
C LYS A 68 -3.56 5.27 12.96
N LYS A 69 -4.17 6.27 13.59
CA LYS A 69 -4.87 7.37 12.89
C LYS A 69 -3.92 8.17 12.00
N ASP A 70 -2.79 8.58 12.56
CA ASP A 70 -1.69 9.28 11.89
C ASP A 70 -1.14 8.50 10.67
N MET A 71 -0.82 7.21 10.86
CA MET A 71 -0.31 6.35 9.79
C MET A 71 -1.37 6.10 8.71
N ARG A 72 -2.64 6.03 9.10
CA ARG A 72 -3.76 5.91 8.14
C ARG A 72 -3.87 7.16 7.27
N GLU A 73 -3.72 8.34 7.85
CA GLU A 73 -3.75 9.60 7.10
C GLU A 73 -2.58 9.66 6.11
N LYS A 74 -1.37 9.32 6.55
CA LYS A 74 -0.19 9.19 5.65
C LYS A 74 -0.45 8.21 4.49
N VAL A 75 -0.98 7.02 4.77
CA VAL A 75 -1.30 6.04 3.71
C VAL A 75 -2.40 6.55 2.79
N LYS A 76 -3.43 7.22 3.30
CA LYS A 76 -4.48 7.82 2.46
C LYS A 76 -3.90 8.86 1.51
N ASP A 77 -2.96 9.68 1.96
CA ASP A 77 -2.29 10.66 1.10
C ASP A 77 -1.46 9.98 0.01
N VAL A 78 -0.71 8.93 0.38
CA VAL A 78 0.01 8.08 -0.59
C VAL A 78 -0.97 7.45 -1.58
N MET A 79 -2.11 6.93 -1.12
CA MET A 79 -3.12 6.32 -1.98
C MET A 79 -3.75 7.34 -2.93
N ARG A 80 -4.09 8.53 -2.45
CA ARG A 80 -4.68 9.60 -3.26
C ARG A 80 -3.70 10.10 -4.32
N PHE A 81 -2.42 10.18 -3.97
CA PHE A 81 -1.38 10.64 -4.89
C PHE A 81 -0.93 9.55 -5.85
N SER A 82 -0.52 8.40 -5.35
CA SER A 82 0.05 7.33 -6.16
C SER A 82 -0.99 6.42 -6.79
N GLY A 83 -2.22 6.34 -6.26
CA GLY A 83 -3.30 5.48 -6.76
C GLY A 83 -3.63 5.71 -8.24
N PRO A 84 -3.96 6.93 -8.68
CA PRO A 84 -4.20 7.23 -10.09
C PRO A 84 -2.98 6.97 -10.99
N ARG A 85 -1.77 7.11 -10.43
CA ARG A 85 -0.50 6.89 -11.13
C ARG A 85 -0.12 5.41 -11.21
N LEU A 86 -0.64 4.59 -10.30
CA LEU A 86 -0.48 3.13 -10.28
C LEU A 86 -1.28 2.46 -11.41
N ILE A 87 -2.37 3.09 -11.88
CA ILE A 87 -3.19 2.63 -13.02
C ILE A 87 -2.33 2.40 -14.26
N LEU A 88 -1.31 3.25 -14.47
CA LEU A 88 -0.37 3.14 -15.58
C LEU A 88 0.60 1.94 -15.46
N TYR A 89 0.78 1.38 -14.26
CA TYR A 89 1.72 0.28 -13.99
C TYR A 89 1.03 -1.07 -13.78
N LYS A 90 -0.18 -1.10 -13.20
CA LYS A 90 -0.96 -2.31 -12.89
C LYS A 90 -2.45 -2.11 -13.24
N PRO A 91 -2.79 -1.95 -14.54
CA PRO A 91 -4.15 -1.58 -14.97
C PRO A 91 -5.23 -2.60 -14.55
N ILE A 92 -4.88 -3.90 -14.49
CA ILE A 92 -5.84 -4.98 -14.20
C ILE A 92 -6.25 -5.01 -12.72
N GLU A 93 -5.40 -4.55 -11.79
CA GLU A 93 -5.67 -4.64 -10.36
C GLU A 93 -6.54 -3.51 -9.84
N LEU A 94 -6.50 -2.36 -10.52
CA LEU A 94 -7.41 -1.25 -10.26
C LEU A 94 -8.84 -1.60 -10.67
N ILE A 95 -9.04 -2.27 -11.81
CA ILE A 95 -10.37 -2.75 -12.25
C ILE A 95 -10.94 -3.73 -11.22
N LYS A 96 -10.12 -4.64 -10.68
CA LYS A 96 -10.53 -5.57 -9.62
C LYS A 96 -10.82 -4.88 -8.27
N HIS A 97 -10.14 -3.78 -7.94
CA HIS A 97 -10.39 -2.99 -6.72
C HIS A 97 -11.61 -2.05 -6.82
N MET A 98 -11.96 -1.60 -8.03
CA MET A 98 -13.11 -0.71 -8.26
C MET A 98 -14.44 -1.48 -8.36
N LEU A 99 -14.41 -2.72 -8.85
CA LEU A 99 -15.61 -3.55 -9.07
C LEU A 99 -15.91 -4.55 -7.94
N TYR A 100 -15.20 -4.50 -6.80
CA TYR A 100 -15.46 -5.32 -5.61
C TYR A 100 -15.37 -4.53 -4.30
#